data_AF-A0A8J3IEN9-F1
#
_entry.id   AF-A0A8J3IEN9-F1
#
_cell.length_a   1.000
_cell.length_b   1.000
_cell.length_c   1.000
_cell.angle_alpha   90.00
_cell.angle_beta   90.00
_cell.angle_gamma   90.00
#
_symmetry.space_group_name_H-M   'P 1'
#
loop_
_entity.id
_entity.type
_entity.pdbx_description
1 polymer ?
#
loop_
_entity_poly.entity_id
_entity_poly.type
_entity_poly.pdbx_seq_one_letter_code
_entity_poly.pdbx_strand_id
1 'polypeptide(L)' 'MLCLHLLQICLVFVNTLMIQQVLGRPEWTDKLTVADYRGLTPLFYTHVNPYGTFRLDMSERLRLGHNR' A
#
# COMPACT_ATOMS: atom_id res chain seq x y z
N MET A 1 -13.50 1.01 10.06
CA MET A 1 -12.26 1.83 10.10
C MET A 1 -11.03 1.08 10.59
N LEU A 2 -11.12 0.22 11.61
CA LEU A 2 -9.97 -0.56 12.11
C LEU A 2 -9.38 -1.51 11.04
N CYS A 3 -10.22 -2.21 10.28
CA CYS A 3 -9.79 -3.14 9.23
C CYS A 3 -9.03 -2.45 8.09
N LEU A 4 -9.41 -1.21 7.74
CA LEU A 4 -8.74 -0.41 6.71
C LEU A 4 -7.36 0.07 7.18
N HIS A 5 -7.26 0.52 8.44
CA HIS A 5 -5.97 0.88 9.03
C HIS A 5 -5.03 -0.33 9.13
N LEU A 6 -5.56 -1.49 9.52
CA LEU A 6 -4.78 -2.72 9.54
C LEU A 6 -4.27 -3.08 8.14
N LEU A 7 -5.13 -3.03 7.13
CA LEU A 7 -4.75 -3.28 5.74
C LEU A 7 -3.67 -2.30 5.24
N GLN A 8 -3.84 -1.02 5.56
CA GLN A 8 -2.86 0.02 5.22
C GLN A 8 -1.50 -0.25 5.87
N ILE A 9 -1.47 -0.66 7.15
CA ILE A 9 -0.24 -1.00 7.86
C ILE A 9 0.41 -2.27 7.27
N CYS A 10 -0.38 -3.29 6.96
CA CYS A 10 0.12 -4.50 6.31
C CYS A 10 0.77 -4.21 4.95
N LEU A 11 0.15 -3.35 4.12
CA LEU A 11 0.71 -2.94 2.83
C LEU A 11 2.03 -2.17 2.99
N VAL A 12 2.08 -1.21 3.93
CA VAL A 12 3.29 -0.45 4.24
C VAL A 12 4.42 -1.38 4.69
N PHE A 13 4.11 -2.39 5.50
CA PHE A 13 5.09 -3.35 6.00
C PHE A 13 5.67 -4.22 4.87
N VAL A 14 4.81 -4.82 4.03
CA VAL A 14 5.24 -5.64 2.89
C VAL A 14 6.08 -4.81 1.90
N ASN A 15 5.65 -3.59 1.59
CA ASN A 15 6.39 -2.70 0.68
C ASN A 15 7.77 -2.33 1.25
N THR A 16 7.88 -2.12 2.57
CA THR A 16 9.17 -1.86 3.22
C THR A 16 10.11 -3.05 3.06
N LEU A 17 9.64 -4.28 3.28
CA LEU A 17 10.45 -5.49 3.12
C LEU A 17 10.90 -5.69 1.66
N MET A 18 10.03 -5.43 0.68
CA MET A 18 10.40 -5.51 -0.74
C MET A 18 11.50 -4.52 -1.10
N ILE A 19 11.40 -3.27 -0.64
CA ILE A 19 12.43 -2.25 -0.87
C ILE A 19 13.75 -2.70 -0.26
N GLN A 20 13.75 -3.17 0.99
CA GLN A 20 14.96 -3.67 1.65
C GLN A 20 15.59 -4.85 0.88
N GLN A 21 14.78 -5.77 0.36
CA GLN A 21 15.27 -6.90 -0.43
C GLN A 21 15.92 -6.48 -1.76
N VAL A 22 15.36 -5.47 -2.43
CA VAL A 22 15.92 -4.96 -3.69
C VAL A 22 17.19 -4.17 -3.43
N LEU A 23 17.17 -3.27 -2.44
CA LEU A 23 18.32 -2.43 -2.09
C LEU A 23 19.46 -3.21 -1.43
N GLY A 24 19.18 -4.37 -0.84
CA GLY A 24 20.20 -5.27 -0.30
C GLY A 24 21.02 -6.02 -1.35
N ARG A 25 20.67 -5.92 -2.65
CA ARG A 25 21.45 -6.53 -3.73
C ARG A 25 22.70 -5.69 -4.03
N PRO A 26 23.84 -6.33 -4.35
CA PRO A 26 25.11 -5.63 -4.58
C PRO A 26 25.06 -4.62 -5.74
N GLU A 27 24.15 -4.81 -6.70
CA GLU A 27 23.93 -3.91 -7.83
C GLU A 27 23.45 -2.51 -7.39
N TRP A 28 22.83 -2.38 -6.21
CA TRP A 28 22.21 -1.15 -5.71
C TRP A 28 23.07 -0.42 -4.68
N THR A 29 24.17 -1.02 -4.20
CA THR A 29 24.99 -0.50 -3.10
C THR A 29 25.53 0.91 -3.35
N ASP A 30 25.98 1.20 -4.58
CA ASP A 30 26.55 2.51 -4.96
C ASP A 30 25.70 3.30 -5.97
N LYS A 31 24.47 2.84 -6.23
CA LYS A 31 23.58 3.51 -7.20
C LYS A 31 22.74 4.62 -6.59
N LEU A 32 22.47 4.56 -5.28
CA LEU A 32 21.59 5.51 -4.61
C LEU A 32 22.39 6.64 -3.96
N THR A 33 21.99 7.87 -4.25
CA THR A 33 22.47 9.06 -3.58
C THR A 33 21.63 9.35 -2.33
N VAL A 34 22.10 10.28 -1.49
CA VAL A 34 21.35 10.76 -0.30
C VAL A 34 19.97 11.31 -0.68
N ALA A 35 19.82 11.90 -1.87
CA ALA A 35 18.53 12.39 -2.36
C ALA A 35 17.56 11.23 -2.66
N ASP A 36 18.06 10.14 -3.23
CA ASP A 36 17.24 8.97 -3.58
C ASP A 36 16.72 8.25 -2.33
N TYR A 37 17.56 8.13 -1.29
CA TYR A 37 17.12 7.57 0.00
C TYR A 37 16.00 8.39 0.66
N ARG A 38 15.97 9.71 0.44
CA ARG A 38 14.88 10.57 0.94
C ARG A 38 13.59 10.42 0.13
N GLY A 39 13.69 9.97 -1.12
CA GLY A 39 12.55 9.69 -2.00
C GLY A 39 11.93 8.30 -1.80
N LEU A 40 12.56 7.42 -1.03
CA LEU A 40 12.00 6.10 -0.73
C LEU A 40 10.73 6.24 0.10
N THR A 41 9.65 5.63 -0.38
CA THR A 41 8.37 5.60 0.32
C THR A 41 7.75 4.21 0.24
N PRO A 42 7.23 3.63 1.33
CA PRO A 42 6.53 2.36 1.28
C PRO A 42 5.14 2.49 0.62
N LEU A 43 4.72 3.68 0.19
CA LEU A 43 3.43 3.95 -0.42
C LEU A 43 3.53 4.01 -1.96
N PHE A 44 4.16 3.01 -2.58
CA PHE A 44 4.09 2.82 -4.03
C PHE A 44 2.78 2.08 -4.38
N TYR A 45 1.81 2.78 -4.96
CA TYR A 45 0.51 2.23 -5.38
C TYR A 45 0.36 2.15 -6.92
N THR A 46 1.43 2.42 -7.67
CA THR A 46 1.42 2.44 -9.14
C THR A 46 1.09 1.08 -9.76
N HIS A 47 1.37 -0.03 -9.07
CA HIS A 47 1.17 -1.39 -9.59
C HIS A 47 -0.04 -2.12 -8.97
N VAL A 48 -0.63 -1.60 -7.90
CA VAL A 48 -1.67 -2.31 -7.15
C VAL A 48 -2.74 -1.32 -6.72
N ASN A 49 -3.97 -1.53 -7.17
CA ASN A 49 -5.15 -0.95 -6.55
C ASN A 49 -5.61 -1.90 -5.44
N PRO A 50 -5.26 -1.67 -4.15
CA PRO A 50 -5.48 -2.63 -3.08
C PRO A 50 -6.95 -2.85 -2.75
N TYR A 51 -7.84 -2.02 -3.29
CA TYR A 51 -9.27 -2.04 -3.04
C TYR A 51 -10.09 -2.67 -4.19
N GLY A 52 -9.45 -3.07 -5.30
CA GLY A 52 -10.16 -3.49 -6.51
C GLY A 52 -10.97 -2.34 -7.13
N THR A 53 -11.65 -2.61 -8.25
CA THR A 53 -12.48 -1.59 -8.91
C THR A 53 -13.75 -1.33 -8.09
N PHE A 54 -13.76 -0.24 -7.32
CA PHE A 54 -14.97 0.20 -6.61
C PHE A 54 -15.90 0.91 -7.59
N ARG A 55 -16.94 0.22 -8.08
CA ARG A 55 -18.06 0.89 -8.79
C ARG A 55 -18.96 1.52 -7.74
N LEU A 56 -18.79 2.82 -7.53
CA LEU A 56 -19.71 3.61 -6.73
C LEU A 56 -21.05 3.72 -7.46
N ASP A 57 -22.04 2.96 -7.01
CA ASP A 57 -23.43 3.15 -7.41
C ASP A 57 -24.16 3.98 -6.36
N MET A 58 -24.43 5.25 -6.68
CA MET A 58 -25.15 6.17 -5.79
C MET A 58 -26.63 5.80 -5.60
N SER A 59 -27.16 4.85 -6.39
CA SER A 59 -28.51 4.32 -6.24
C SER A 59 -28.58 3.13 -5.28
N GLU A 60 -27.43 2.51 -4.95
CA GLU A 60 -27.36 1.38 -4.03
C GLU A 60 -27.27 1.88 -2.58
N ARG A 61 -28.28 1.57 -1.76
CA ARG A 61 -28.25 1.87 -0.32
C ARG A 61 -27.66 0.69 0.44
N LEU A 62 -26.69 0.97 1.31
CA LEU A 62 -26.12 -0.01 2.24
C LEU A 62 -27.24 -0.67 3.06
N ARG A 63 -27.40 -1.98 2.93
CA ARG A 63 -28.35 -2.76 3.73
C ARG A 63 -27.86 -2.82 5.18
N LEU A 64 -28.30 -1.86 5.97
CA LEU A 64 -28.16 -1.92 7.43
C LEU A 64 -29.10 -3.02 7.92
N GLY A 65 -28.54 -4.19 8.25
CA GLY A 65 -29.30 -5.28 8.86
C GLY A 65 -29.95 -4.77 10.15
N HIS A 66 -31.27 -4.57 10.13
CA HIS A 66 -32.04 -4.34 11.33
C HIS A 66 -32.20 -5.70 12.03
N ASN A 67 -31.27 -6.02 12.93
CA ASN A 67 -31.39 -7.16 13.82
C ASN A 67 -32.54 -6.87 14.79
N ARG A 68 -33.66 -7.58 14.63
CA ARG A 68 -34.67 -7.75 15.68
C ARG A 68 -34.34 -9.00 16.46
#